data_AF-A0A941E3W1-F1
#
_entry.id   AF-A0A941E3W1-F1
#
_cell.length_a   1.000
_cell.length_b   1.000
_cell.length_c   1.000
_cell.angle_alpha   90.00
_cell.angle_beta   90.00
_cell.angle_gamma   90.00
#
_symmetry.space_group_name_H-M   'P 1'
#
loop_
_entity.id
_entity.type
_entity.pdbx_description
1 polymer ?
#
loop_
_entity_poly.entity_id
_entity_poly.type
_entity_poly.pdbx_seq_one_letter_code
_entity_poly.pdbx_strand_id
1 'polypeptide(L)'
;MKKLAISTAIASTLVMALSACEISINDDGIKGSGNIITETREAKGIEAIINHSPFDIDLVVDGKNSVVVEGDDNFVKEVETVMEGNTLVVRTKRQGNFHFSWKHTPTTVKVSVASLHKLLNTGSGDVRLRQLKDEKLEMTNEGSGDISASGSSTELIFHANGSGDVSMRQFTTKKAVIEMNGSGDTEFGEVLQSLQAKLTGSGDLHVAKLKSEQTTLAIDGSGGISLRGVTKNLEVEMSGSGDLSVDEVQAEKTTISVSGPGEVSLSGETKALKLRVSGSGSVDASRLKVGDAEIRNSGPADLQFKLISGNVSIDTSGSGDIEADLAMAKIIDINSDGPGSITLHGNGKKLNANLNGSGDLHANDLVLELASVKVNGPGEATVNVKAAGGNSSEESTIKNGSRVITIDRNGVVK
;
A
#
# COMPACT_ATOMS: atom_id res chain seq x y z
N MET A 1 -18.71 -27.09 65.62
CA MET A 1 -17.89 -25.85 65.72
C MET A 1 -17.63 -25.35 64.31
N LYS A 2 -18.03 -24.09 64.01
CA LYS A 2 -17.64 -23.14 62.94
C LYS A 2 -17.18 -23.74 61.57
N LYS A 3 -17.95 -23.58 60.47
CA LYS A 3 -17.92 -22.47 59.46
C LYS A 3 -16.51 -22.28 58.85
N LEU A 4 -16.22 -22.13 57.54
CA LEU A 4 -16.95 -21.89 56.28
C LEU A 4 -15.87 -21.74 55.14
N ALA A 5 -16.26 -21.91 53.87
CA ALA A 5 -15.69 -21.35 52.61
C ALA A 5 -14.26 -21.75 52.16
N ILE A 6 -14.03 -22.40 51.00
CA ILE A 6 -14.19 -21.97 49.58
C ILE A 6 -13.24 -20.83 49.17
N SER A 7 -12.41 -21.11 48.16
CA SER A 7 -11.97 -20.24 47.04
C SER A 7 -10.45 -20.11 46.84
N THR A 8 -9.96 -20.89 45.88
CA THR A 8 -9.11 -20.49 44.74
C THR A 8 -8.18 -19.29 44.87
N ALA A 9 -6.88 -19.54 44.64
CA ALA A 9 -6.10 -18.78 43.66
C ALA A 9 -4.93 -19.64 43.15
N ILE A 10 -5.03 -20.00 41.87
CA ILE A 10 -3.99 -20.57 41.04
C ILE A 10 -2.90 -19.51 40.91
N ALA A 11 -1.71 -19.77 41.46
CA ALA A 11 -0.50 -19.02 41.15
C ALA A 11 0.41 -19.91 40.32
N SER A 12 0.33 -19.67 39.03
CA SER A 12 1.13 -20.21 37.94
C SER A 12 2.63 -20.03 38.20
N THR A 13 3.28 -21.10 38.63
CA THR A 13 4.74 -21.23 38.55
C THR A 13 5.11 -21.51 37.09
N LEU A 14 5.38 -20.45 36.33
CA LEU A 14 6.07 -20.53 35.05
C LEU A 14 7.52 -20.96 35.33
N VAL A 15 7.74 -22.27 35.40
CA VAL A 15 9.09 -22.85 35.40
C VAL A 15 9.63 -22.69 33.99
N MET A 16 10.41 -21.63 33.76
CA MET A 16 11.30 -21.56 32.61
C MET A 16 12.31 -22.70 32.74
N ALA A 17 12.02 -23.80 32.05
CA ALA A 17 13.01 -24.81 31.73
C ALA A 17 14.00 -24.20 30.72
N LEU A 18 14.98 -23.45 31.21
CA LEU A 18 16.24 -23.25 30.50
C LEU A 18 16.96 -24.60 30.48
N SER A 19 16.50 -25.50 29.60
CA SER A 19 17.41 -26.51 29.05
C SER A 19 18.42 -25.72 28.24
N ALA A 20 19.56 -25.42 28.87
CA ALA A 20 20.78 -25.13 28.16
C ALA A 20 21.04 -26.34 27.26
N CYS A 21 20.56 -26.28 26.02
CA CYS A 21 21.31 -26.90 24.95
C CYS A 21 22.68 -26.23 25.02
N GLU A 22 23.70 -27.00 25.41
CA GLU A 22 25.04 -26.74 24.91
C GLU A 22 24.94 -26.83 23.39
N ILE A 23 24.65 -25.70 22.74
CA ILE A 23 24.88 -25.54 21.32
C ILE A 23 26.40 -25.53 21.18
N SER A 24 26.97 -26.71 21.00
CA SER A 24 28.32 -26.86 20.48
C SER A 24 28.32 -26.34 19.05
N ILE A 25 28.64 -25.05 18.88
CA ILE A 25 28.97 -24.49 17.57
C ILE A 25 30.38 -24.95 17.27
N ASN A 26 30.52 -26.10 16.61
CA ASN A 26 31.73 -26.38 15.86
C ASN A 26 31.81 -25.32 14.75
N ASP A 27 32.63 -24.29 14.96
CA ASP A 27 32.93 -23.27 13.96
C ASP A 27 33.91 -23.85 12.93
N ASP A 28 33.37 -24.54 11.92
CA ASP A 28 34.09 -24.97 10.73
C ASP A 28 34.09 -23.88 9.64
N GLY A 29 33.69 -22.64 9.99
CA GLY A 29 33.55 -21.53 9.06
C GLY A 29 34.89 -21.01 8.57
N ILE A 30 35.00 -20.74 7.27
CA ILE A 30 36.21 -20.12 6.73
C ILE A 30 36.18 -18.61 6.93
N LYS A 31 37.28 -18.05 7.45
CA LYS A 31 37.49 -16.61 7.62
C LYS A 31 38.26 -16.06 6.43
N GLY A 32 37.94 -14.85 5.98
CA GLY A 32 38.65 -14.20 4.86
C GLY A 32 40.16 -14.10 5.17
N SER A 33 41.00 -14.43 4.19
CA SER A 33 42.45 -14.48 4.38
C SER A 33 43.10 -13.10 4.53
N GLY A 34 42.42 -12.04 4.11
CA GLY A 34 42.94 -10.68 3.92
C GLY A 34 43.74 -10.50 2.62
N ASN A 35 43.97 -11.58 1.85
CA ASN A 35 44.76 -11.55 0.63
C ASN A 35 43.84 -11.41 -0.59
N ILE A 36 43.66 -10.19 -1.07
CA ILE A 36 42.76 -9.90 -2.20
C ILE A 36 43.37 -10.34 -3.53
N ILE A 37 42.62 -11.16 -4.28
CA ILE A 37 42.95 -11.56 -5.64
C ILE A 37 41.79 -11.24 -6.60
N THR A 38 42.11 -11.28 -7.89
CA THR A 38 41.15 -11.14 -8.98
C THR A 38 41.30 -12.33 -9.92
N GLU A 39 40.20 -13.02 -10.22
CA GLU A 39 40.17 -14.16 -11.12
C GLU A 39 39.13 -13.94 -12.22
N THR A 40 39.57 -14.00 -13.49
CA THR A 40 38.66 -13.91 -14.64
C THR A 40 38.06 -15.28 -14.93
N ARG A 41 36.75 -15.33 -15.20
CA ARG A 41 36.01 -16.55 -15.55
C ARG A 41 35.54 -16.48 -17.00
N GLU A 42 35.58 -17.61 -17.69
CA GLU A 42 35.05 -17.71 -19.05
C GLU A 42 33.53 -17.89 -19.01
N ALA A 43 32.79 -16.90 -19.52
CA ALA A 43 31.35 -16.97 -19.75
C ALA A 43 30.97 -15.99 -20.86
N LYS A 44 30.04 -16.37 -21.74
CA LYS A 44 29.58 -15.56 -22.89
C LYS A 44 28.08 -15.78 -23.11
N GLY A 45 27.42 -14.80 -23.71
CA GLY A 45 25.99 -14.91 -24.03
C GLY A 45 25.10 -14.96 -22.78
N ILE A 46 25.53 -14.28 -21.71
CA ILE A 46 24.76 -14.22 -20.47
C ILE A 46 23.57 -13.29 -20.69
N GLU A 47 22.38 -13.85 -20.53
CA GLU A 47 21.10 -13.13 -20.61
C GLU A 47 20.32 -13.23 -19.30
N ALA A 48 20.75 -14.12 -18.39
CA ALA A 48 20.16 -14.33 -17.07
C ALA A 48 21.24 -14.61 -16.02
N ILE A 49 20.98 -14.20 -14.78
CA ILE A 49 21.89 -14.45 -13.65
C ILE A 49 21.11 -15.00 -12.46
N ILE A 50 21.66 -16.03 -11.84
CA ILE A 50 21.14 -16.62 -10.61
C ILE A 50 22.24 -16.59 -9.55
N ASN A 51 21.97 -15.96 -8.41
CA ASN A 51 22.84 -15.97 -7.24
C ASN A 51 22.27 -16.89 -6.16
N HIS A 52 22.94 -18.01 -5.91
CA HIS A 52 22.71 -18.92 -4.79
C HIS A 52 23.78 -18.80 -3.70
N SER A 53 24.66 -17.80 -3.80
CA SER A 53 25.85 -17.66 -2.97
C SER A 53 25.70 -16.52 -1.94
N PRO A 54 26.52 -16.50 -0.88
CA PRO A 54 26.56 -15.38 0.05
C PRO A 54 27.37 -14.18 -0.47
N PHE A 55 27.81 -14.21 -1.74
CA PHE A 55 28.71 -13.22 -2.31
C PHE A 55 27.96 -12.16 -3.10
N ASP A 56 28.51 -10.95 -3.09
CA ASP A 56 27.92 -9.81 -3.78
C ASP A 56 28.05 -9.97 -5.29
N ILE A 57 27.07 -9.45 -6.02
CA ILE A 57 27.04 -9.44 -7.46
C ILE A 57 26.97 -7.99 -7.96
N ASP A 58 27.95 -7.56 -8.76
CA ASP A 58 27.93 -6.23 -9.41
C ASP A 58 27.79 -6.39 -10.92
N LEU A 59 26.60 -6.06 -11.43
CA LEU A 59 26.15 -6.24 -12.80
C LEU A 59 26.12 -4.90 -13.53
N VAL A 60 26.71 -4.86 -14.73
CA VAL A 60 26.61 -3.71 -15.63
C VAL A 60 26.22 -4.16 -17.02
N VAL A 61 25.18 -3.54 -17.58
CA VAL A 61 24.77 -3.76 -18.98
C VAL A 61 25.43 -2.70 -19.86
N ASP A 62 26.66 -2.99 -20.29
CA ASP A 62 27.53 -2.05 -21.03
C ASP A 62 27.94 -2.55 -22.43
N GLY A 63 27.34 -3.64 -22.91
CA GLY A 63 27.65 -4.22 -24.22
C GLY A 63 28.88 -5.14 -24.23
N LYS A 64 29.57 -5.31 -23.09
CA LYS A 64 30.71 -6.22 -22.97
C LYS A 64 30.26 -7.61 -22.51
N ASN A 65 31.23 -8.52 -22.45
CA ASN A 65 31.05 -9.86 -21.90
C ASN A 65 32.26 -10.19 -21.05
N SER A 66 32.13 -10.09 -19.73
CA SER A 66 33.19 -10.46 -18.79
C SER A 66 32.62 -10.88 -17.45
N VAL A 67 33.21 -11.91 -16.85
CA VAL A 67 32.96 -12.31 -15.46
C VAL A 67 34.29 -12.28 -14.72
N VAL A 68 34.31 -11.56 -13.60
CA VAL A 68 35.48 -11.40 -12.75
C VAL A 68 35.08 -11.61 -11.30
N VAL A 69 35.79 -12.46 -10.58
CA VAL A 69 35.62 -12.67 -9.14
C VAL A 69 36.76 -11.97 -8.42
N GLU A 70 36.44 -11.08 -7.49
CA GLU A 70 37.41 -10.30 -6.71
C GLU A 70 37.13 -10.44 -5.22
N GLY A 71 38.14 -10.72 -4.40
CA GLY A 71 37.98 -10.90 -2.96
C GLY A 71 39.14 -11.67 -2.33
N ASP A 72 38.97 -12.08 -1.08
CA ASP A 72 39.94 -12.92 -0.37
C ASP A 72 40.21 -14.22 -1.14
N ASP A 73 41.47 -14.59 -1.32
CA ASP A 73 41.88 -15.74 -2.14
C ASP A 73 41.24 -17.07 -1.75
N ASN A 74 40.97 -17.28 -0.46
CA ASN A 74 40.30 -18.45 0.04
C ASN A 74 38.79 -18.42 -0.19
N PHE A 75 38.17 -17.24 -0.33
CA PHE A 75 36.76 -17.11 -0.72
C PHE A 75 36.58 -17.20 -2.24
N VAL A 76 37.45 -16.55 -3.02
CA VAL A 76 37.43 -16.60 -4.49
C VAL A 76 37.51 -18.03 -5.01
N LYS A 77 38.27 -18.91 -4.33
CA LYS A 77 38.36 -20.35 -4.65
C LYS A 77 37.05 -21.10 -4.44
N GLU A 78 36.22 -20.66 -3.49
CA GLU A 78 34.93 -21.28 -3.17
C GLU A 78 33.78 -20.78 -4.05
N VAL A 79 33.95 -19.67 -4.77
CA VAL A 79 33.01 -19.20 -5.77
C VAL A 79 33.03 -20.16 -6.97
N GLU A 80 31.86 -20.68 -7.32
CA GLU A 80 31.63 -21.44 -8.55
C GLU A 80 30.73 -20.62 -9.49
N THR A 81 31.18 -20.44 -10.73
CA THR A 81 30.42 -19.78 -11.80
C THR A 81 30.18 -20.78 -12.92
N VAL A 82 28.92 -21.14 -13.18
CA VAL A 82 28.53 -22.17 -14.15
C VAL A 82 27.56 -21.57 -15.16
N MET A 83 27.74 -21.87 -16.45
CA MET A 83 26.77 -21.54 -17.49
C MET A 83 25.77 -22.68 -17.66
N GLU A 84 24.48 -22.38 -17.47
CA GLU A 84 23.37 -23.27 -17.76
C GLU A 84 22.51 -22.65 -18.87
N GLY A 85 22.78 -23.06 -20.12
CA GLY A 85 22.28 -22.34 -21.29
C GLY A 85 22.86 -20.91 -21.34
N ASN A 86 21.97 -19.91 -21.39
CA ASN A 86 22.35 -18.48 -21.34
C ASN A 86 22.32 -17.90 -19.91
N THR A 87 22.22 -18.75 -18.89
CA THR A 87 22.15 -18.34 -17.49
C THR A 87 23.50 -18.53 -16.80
N LEU A 88 24.03 -17.46 -16.20
CA LEU A 88 25.17 -17.56 -15.29
C LEU A 88 24.67 -17.88 -13.88
N VAL A 89 25.00 -19.06 -13.39
CA VAL A 89 24.70 -19.50 -12.02
C VAL A 89 25.94 -19.28 -11.15
N VAL A 90 25.79 -18.50 -10.08
CA VAL A 90 26.80 -18.25 -9.06
C VAL A 90 26.41 -19.00 -7.79
N ARG A 91 27.28 -19.91 -7.34
CA ARG A 91 27.05 -20.73 -6.13
C ARG A 91 28.35 -21.01 -5.40
N THR A 92 28.26 -21.62 -4.23
CA THR A 92 29.42 -22.05 -3.43
C THR A 92 29.79 -23.50 -3.73
N LYS A 93 31.09 -23.80 -3.86
CA LYS A 93 31.56 -25.19 -4.03
C LYS A 93 31.38 -26.03 -2.77
N ARG A 94 31.57 -25.42 -1.59
CA ARG A 94 31.44 -26.06 -0.28
C ARG A 94 29.99 -26.06 0.21
N GLN A 95 29.66 -27.05 1.07
CA GLN A 95 28.42 -27.14 1.85
C GLN A 95 28.55 -26.65 3.31
N GLY A 96 29.47 -25.73 3.62
CA GLY A 96 29.75 -25.25 4.99
C GLY A 96 29.74 -23.72 5.09
N ASN A 97 29.81 -23.21 6.32
CA ASN A 97 29.58 -21.79 6.60
C ASN A 97 30.78 -20.89 6.22
N PHE A 98 30.48 -19.62 5.96
CA PHE A 98 31.47 -18.56 5.76
C PHE A 98 31.42 -17.60 6.94
N HIS A 99 32.58 -17.21 7.45
CA HIS A 99 32.70 -16.20 8.48
C HIS A 99 33.09 -14.86 7.86
N PHE A 100 32.06 -14.05 7.61
CA PHE A 100 32.22 -12.68 7.14
C PHE A 100 32.55 -11.74 8.29
N SER A 101 33.51 -10.84 8.05
CA SER A 101 33.91 -9.81 9.01
C SER A 101 33.64 -8.46 8.39
N TRP A 102 32.97 -7.58 9.14
CA TRP A 102 32.67 -6.20 8.76
C TRP A 102 33.93 -5.34 8.48
N LYS A 103 35.13 -5.87 8.72
CA LYS A 103 36.42 -5.21 8.46
C LYS A 103 37.07 -5.60 7.13
N HIS A 104 36.56 -6.62 6.43
CA HIS A 104 37.12 -7.13 5.18
C HIS A 104 36.33 -6.62 3.97
N THR A 105 37.02 -6.52 2.83
CA THR A 105 36.37 -6.25 1.55
C THR A 105 35.49 -7.45 1.17
N PRO A 106 34.20 -7.26 0.88
CA PRO A 106 33.34 -8.34 0.40
C PRO A 106 33.92 -9.02 -0.84
N THR A 107 33.71 -10.32 -0.96
CA THR A 107 34.00 -11.02 -2.21
C THR A 107 32.86 -10.75 -3.19
N THR A 108 33.19 -10.25 -4.37
CA THR A 108 32.22 -9.76 -5.36
C THR A 108 32.43 -10.44 -6.71
N VAL A 109 31.34 -10.91 -7.32
CA VAL A 109 31.30 -11.34 -8.72
C VAL A 109 30.86 -10.17 -9.59
N LYS A 110 31.81 -9.60 -10.33
CA LYS A 110 31.59 -8.50 -11.27
C LYS A 110 31.27 -9.07 -12.65
N VAL A 111 30.13 -8.69 -13.21
CA VAL A 111 29.66 -9.18 -14.51
C VAL A 111 29.32 -8.01 -15.42
N SER A 112 29.83 -8.05 -16.64
CA SER A 112 29.45 -7.13 -17.72
C SER A 112 28.79 -7.92 -18.84
N VAL A 113 27.61 -7.49 -19.26
CA VAL A 113 26.77 -8.17 -20.26
C VAL A 113 26.25 -7.20 -21.32
N ALA A 114 25.81 -7.75 -22.46
CA ALA A 114 25.17 -6.98 -23.52
C ALA A 114 23.67 -6.74 -23.27
N SER A 115 22.98 -7.71 -22.68
CA SER A 115 21.56 -7.66 -22.31
C SER A 115 21.33 -8.48 -21.03
N LEU A 116 20.23 -8.24 -20.32
CA LEU A 116 19.88 -8.99 -19.12
C LEU A 116 18.37 -9.03 -18.93
N HIS A 117 17.78 -10.19 -19.19
CA HIS A 117 16.34 -10.41 -19.12
C HIS A 117 15.89 -10.94 -17.76
N LYS A 118 16.77 -11.61 -17.01
CA LYS A 118 16.42 -12.23 -15.73
C LYS A 118 17.51 -12.09 -14.66
N LEU A 119 17.08 -11.78 -13.44
CA LEU A 119 17.90 -11.79 -12.24
C LEU A 119 17.16 -12.52 -11.11
N LEU A 120 17.77 -13.56 -10.55
CA LEU A 120 17.28 -14.25 -9.37
C LEU A 120 18.34 -14.22 -8.27
N ASN A 121 17.98 -13.71 -7.10
CA ASN A 121 18.81 -13.78 -5.91
C ASN A 121 18.13 -14.63 -4.85
N THR A 122 18.68 -15.81 -4.55
CA THR A 122 18.28 -16.62 -3.39
C THR A 122 19.36 -16.61 -2.30
N GLY A 123 20.48 -15.94 -2.56
CA GLY A 123 21.63 -15.85 -1.67
C GLY A 123 21.51 -14.74 -0.64
N SER A 124 22.58 -14.54 0.14
CA SER A 124 22.65 -13.46 1.15
C SER A 124 23.54 -12.29 0.72
N GLY A 125 24.19 -12.39 -0.45
CA GLY A 125 25.02 -11.31 -0.98
C GLY A 125 24.19 -10.24 -1.68
N ASP A 126 24.68 -9.01 -1.65
CA ASP A 126 23.99 -7.87 -2.24
C ASP A 126 24.12 -7.89 -3.76
N VAL A 127 23.08 -7.44 -4.47
CA VAL A 127 23.11 -7.35 -5.92
C VAL A 127 22.99 -5.90 -6.37
N ARG A 128 23.94 -5.45 -7.18
CA ARG A 128 23.91 -4.13 -7.81
C ARG A 128 23.79 -4.28 -9.32
N LEU A 129 22.65 -3.87 -9.88
CA LEU A 129 22.39 -3.82 -11.32
C LEU A 129 22.46 -2.38 -11.85
N ARG A 130 23.35 -2.14 -12.81
CA ARG A 130 23.59 -0.80 -13.38
C ARG A 130 23.36 -0.75 -14.87
N GLN A 131 22.78 0.38 -15.30
CA GLN A 131 22.62 0.77 -16.70
C GLN A 131 21.76 -0.19 -17.53
N LEU A 132 20.82 -0.91 -16.89
CA LEU A 132 19.92 -1.79 -17.62
C LEU A 132 19.15 -1.01 -18.68
N LYS A 133 19.07 -1.56 -19.88
CA LYS A 133 18.13 -1.15 -20.92
C LYS A 133 17.59 -2.40 -21.58
N ASP A 134 16.34 -2.73 -21.28
CA ASP A 134 15.73 -3.96 -21.78
C ASP A 134 14.27 -3.76 -22.19
N GLU A 135 13.76 -4.63 -23.04
CA GLU A 135 12.32 -4.71 -23.29
C GLU A 135 11.61 -5.29 -22.07
N LYS A 136 12.16 -6.36 -21.50
CA LYS A 136 11.56 -7.05 -20.36
C LYS A 136 12.63 -7.46 -19.35
N LEU A 137 12.38 -7.17 -18.08
CA LEU A 137 13.16 -7.66 -16.96
C LEU A 137 12.26 -8.48 -16.03
N GLU A 138 12.69 -9.68 -15.70
CA GLU A 138 12.18 -10.48 -14.59
C GLU A 138 13.20 -10.45 -13.46
N MET A 139 12.82 -9.94 -12.29
CA MET A 139 13.69 -9.86 -11.12
C MET A 139 13.02 -10.50 -9.92
N THR A 140 13.72 -11.40 -9.24
CA THR A 140 13.22 -12.08 -8.05
C THR A 140 14.26 -12.04 -6.94
N ASN A 141 13.87 -11.54 -5.76
CA ASN A 141 14.65 -11.64 -4.53
C ASN A 141 13.96 -12.62 -3.57
N GLU A 142 14.52 -13.80 -3.39
CA GLU A 142 14.13 -14.79 -2.37
C GLU A 142 15.10 -14.78 -1.18
N GLY A 143 16.27 -14.16 -1.36
CA GLY A 143 17.33 -14.10 -0.37
C GLY A 143 17.19 -13.00 0.67
N SER A 144 18.25 -12.83 1.45
CA SER A 144 18.35 -11.76 2.45
C SER A 144 19.24 -10.59 2.01
N GLY A 145 19.91 -10.71 0.87
CA GLY A 145 20.75 -9.65 0.33
C GLY A 145 19.93 -8.53 -0.29
N ASP A 146 20.46 -7.31 -0.20
CA ASP A 146 19.81 -6.12 -0.74
C ASP A 146 20.01 -6.04 -2.25
N ILE A 147 19.06 -5.42 -2.96
CA ILE A 147 19.17 -5.19 -4.40
C ILE A 147 19.14 -3.70 -4.70
N SER A 148 20.14 -3.20 -5.42
CA SER A 148 20.14 -1.87 -6.02
C SER A 148 20.07 -1.99 -7.54
N ALA A 149 19.04 -1.40 -8.17
CA ALA A 149 18.89 -1.43 -9.62
C ALA A 149 18.72 -0.02 -10.23
N SER A 150 19.36 0.20 -11.38
CA SER A 150 19.26 1.44 -12.15
C SER A 150 19.18 1.16 -13.65
N GLY A 151 18.42 1.99 -14.36
CA GLY A 151 18.20 1.84 -15.80
C GLY A 151 16.74 1.96 -16.18
N SER A 152 16.34 1.24 -17.23
CA SER A 152 14.97 1.26 -17.71
C SER A 152 14.55 -0.05 -18.37
N SER A 153 13.26 -0.37 -18.26
CA SER A 153 12.63 -1.43 -19.07
C SER A 153 11.30 -1.00 -19.68
N THR A 154 10.79 -1.74 -20.66
CA THR A 154 9.39 -1.58 -21.10
C THR A 154 8.45 -2.33 -20.15
N GLU A 155 8.83 -3.54 -19.75
CA GLU A 155 8.10 -4.37 -18.79
C GLU A 155 9.03 -4.79 -17.65
N LEU A 156 8.54 -4.69 -16.42
CA LEU A 156 9.18 -5.23 -15.24
C LEU A 156 8.21 -6.20 -14.56
N ILE A 157 8.68 -7.41 -14.32
CA ILE A 157 8.07 -8.36 -13.38
C ILE A 157 9.03 -8.47 -12.21
N PHE A 158 8.57 -8.09 -11.01
CA PHE A 158 9.40 -8.05 -9.82
C PHE A 158 8.73 -8.80 -8.66
N HIS A 159 9.45 -9.77 -8.10
CA HIS A 159 9.02 -10.53 -6.93
C HIS A 159 9.99 -10.33 -5.76
N ALA A 160 9.52 -9.77 -4.65
CA ALA A 160 10.26 -9.67 -3.39
C ALA A 160 9.69 -10.65 -2.37
N ASN A 161 10.26 -11.85 -2.31
CA ASN A 161 9.87 -12.94 -1.42
C ASN A 161 10.77 -13.05 -0.18
N GLY A 162 11.98 -12.51 -0.26
CA GLY A 162 12.97 -12.53 0.80
C GLY A 162 12.83 -11.40 1.82
N SER A 163 13.90 -11.16 2.56
CA SER A 163 13.95 -10.12 3.60
C SER A 163 14.84 -8.93 3.26
N GLY A 164 15.58 -9.00 2.15
CA GLY A 164 16.47 -7.93 1.72
C GLY A 164 15.71 -6.78 1.07
N ASP A 165 16.19 -5.55 1.29
CA ASP A 165 15.58 -4.34 0.77
C ASP A 165 15.94 -4.14 -0.71
N VAL A 166 15.04 -3.51 -1.45
CA VAL A 166 15.22 -3.29 -2.89
C VAL A 166 15.09 -1.81 -3.24
N SER A 167 16.20 -1.22 -3.67
CA SER A 167 16.26 0.16 -4.13
C SER A 167 16.36 0.24 -5.66
N MET A 168 15.24 0.60 -6.29
CA MET A 168 15.09 0.91 -7.71
C MET A 168 14.79 2.40 -7.96
N ARG A 169 15.27 3.29 -7.08
CA ARG A 169 15.03 4.75 -7.17
C ARG A 169 15.44 5.38 -8.50
N GLN A 170 16.43 4.80 -9.18
CA GLN A 170 16.94 5.25 -10.47
C GLN A 170 16.46 4.37 -11.63
N PHE A 171 15.34 3.66 -11.44
CA PHE A 171 14.76 2.78 -12.43
C PHE A 171 13.46 3.35 -12.98
N THR A 172 13.29 3.28 -14.30
CA THR A 172 12.06 3.70 -14.99
C THR A 172 11.48 2.56 -15.79
N THR A 173 10.20 2.25 -15.62
CA THR A 173 9.50 1.26 -16.45
C THR A 173 8.19 1.81 -17.01
N LYS A 174 7.75 1.26 -18.14
CA LYS A 174 6.40 1.55 -18.65
C LYS A 174 5.36 0.72 -17.91
N LYS A 175 5.58 -0.58 -17.80
CA LYS A 175 4.67 -1.53 -17.13
C LYS A 175 5.39 -2.22 -15.99
N ALA A 176 4.79 -2.19 -14.80
CA ALA A 176 5.30 -2.88 -13.62
C ALA A 176 4.25 -3.86 -13.09
N VAL A 177 4.67 -5.10 -12.89
CA VAL A 177 3.99 -6.09 -12.05
C VAL A 177 4.91 -6.35 -10.86
N ILE A 178 4.46 -5.99 -9.66
CA ILE A 178 5.22 -6.09 -8.42
C ILE A 178 4.46 -7.00 -7.46
N GLU A 179 5.13 -8.03 -6.96
CA GLU A 179 4.60 -8.90 -5.90
C GLU A 179 5.57 -8.92 -4.73
N MET A 180 5.09 -8.56 -3.54
CA MET A 180 5.89 -8.54 -2.31
C MET A 180 5.23 -9.46 -1.28
N ASN A 181 5.89 -10.59 -1.04
CA ASN A 181 5.45 -11.61 -0.07
C ASN A 181 6.39 -11.67 1.15
N GLY A 182 7.58 -11.07 1.03
CA GLY A 182 8.59 -11.01 2.07
C GLY A 182 8.42 -9.82 3.03
N SER A 183 9.49 -9.54 3.76
CA SER A 183 9.53 -8.44 4.74
C SER A 183 10.42 -7.27 4.33
N GLY A 184 11.13 -7.37 3.21
CA GLY A 184 12.00 -6.31 2.71
C GLY A 184 11.22 -5.20 2.03
N ASP A 185 11.69 -3.97 2.20
CA ASP A 185 11.06 -2.78 1.63
C ASP A 185 11.49 -2.59 0.17
N THR A 186 10.63 -1.96 -0.63
CA THR A 186 10.94 -1.65 -2.03
C THR A 186 10.72 -0.18 -2.33
N GLU A 187 11.75 0.48 -2.84
CA GLU A 187 11.71 1.87 -3.29
C GLU A 187 11.86 1.95 -4.80
N PHE A 188 10.85 2.47 -5.48
CA PHE A 188 10.78 2.51 -6.94
C PHE A 188 10.82 3.94 -7.48
N GLY A 189 11.56 4.14 -8.57
CA GLY A 189 11.74 5.43 -9.22
C GLY A 189 10.48 5.92 -9.96
N GLU A 190 10.24 5.40 -11.16
CA GLU A 190 9.17 5.90 -12.04
C GLU A 190 8.44 4.80 -12.83
N VAL A 191 7.11 4.89 -12.88
CA VAL A 191 6.22 4.01 -13.66
C VAL A 191 5.32 4.84 -14.60
N LEU A 192 5.29 4.53 -15.91
CA LEU A 192 4.73 5.42 -16.96
C LEU A 192 3.44 4.98 -17.67
N GLN A 193 3.00 3.73 -17.58
CA GLN A 193 1.78 3.27 -18.28
C GLN A 193 0.86 2.48 -17.38
N SER A 194 1.37 1.46 -16.68
CA SER A 194 0.54 0.63 -15.80
C SER A 194 1.32 0.11 -14.61
N LEU A 195 0.66 0.09 -13.46
CA LEU A 195 1.17 -0.51 -12.23
C LEU A 195 0.18 -1.55 -11.73
N GLN A 196 0.64 -2.77 -11.54
CA GLN A 196 -0.04 -3.77 -10.73
C GLN A 196 0.87 -4.12 -9.57
N ALA A 197 0.40 -3.90 -8.34
CA ALA A 197 1.16 -4.22 -7.14
C ALA A 197 0.31 -5.10 -6.20
N LYS A 198 0.89 -6.20 -5.72
CA LYS A 198 0.30 -7.06 -4.71
C LYS A 198 1.24 -7.23 -3.54
N LEU A 199 0.79 -6.86 -2.35
CA LEU A 199 1.53 -6.97 -1.10
C LEU A 199 0.81 -7.95 -0.18
N THR A 200 1.42 -9.09 0.10
CA THR A 200 0.94 -10.06 1.10
C THR A 200 1.86 -10.17 2.31
N GLY A 201 3.10 -9.68 2.17
CA GLY A 201 4.09 -9.67 3.24
C GLY A 201 3.99 -8.48 4.18
N SER A 202 5.12 -8.15 4.81
CA SER A 202 5.21 -7.08 5.81
C SER A 202 6.07 -5.89 5.37
N GLY A 203 6.74 -5.98 4.21
CA GLY A 203 7.54 -4.90 3.66
C GLY A 203 6.69 -3.85 2.93
N ASP A 204 7.20 -2.63 2.88
CA ASP A 204 6.54 -1.46 2.31
C ASP A 204 6.96 -1.22 0.86
N LEU A 205 6.01 -0.78 0.03
CA LEU A 205 6.27 -0.32 -1.34
C LEU A 205 6.17 1.20 -1.42
N HIS A 206 7.26 1.87 -1.77
CA HIS A 206 7.27 3.29 -2.12
C HIS A 206 7.51 3.51 -3.61
N VAL A 207 6.57 4.14 -4.32
CA VAL A 207 6.75 4.54 -5.73
C VAL A 207 6.80 6.06 -5.84
N ALA A 208 7.98 6.58 -6.17
CA ALA A 208 8.26 8.02 -6.12
C ALA A 208 7.53 8.81 -7.23
N LYS A 209 7.35 8.22 -8.42
CA LYS A 209 6.64 8.85 -9.54
C LYS A 209 5.78 7.86 -10.29
N LEU A 210 4.48 8.11 -10.28
CA LEU A 210 3.49 7.38 -11.05
C LEU A 210 2.88 8.29 -12.12
N LYS A 211 2.86 7.80 -13.35
CA LYS A 211 2.03 8.32 -14.43
C LYS A 211 1.42 7.12 -15.12
N SER A 212 0.16 6.80 -14.90
CA SER A 212 -0.44 5.57 -15.46
C SER A 212 -1.84 5.79 -16.01
N GLU A 213 -2.25 4.88 -16.89
CA GLU A 213 -3.62 4.78 -17.37
C GLU A 213 -4.47 3.89 -16.44
N GLN A 214 -3.83 2.88 -15.85
CA GLN A 214 -4.42 1.92 -14.93
C GLN A 214 -3.41 1.61 -13.80
N THR A 215 -3.90 1.70 -12.57
CA THR A 215 -3.18 1.24 -11.38
C THR A 215 -4.08 0.33 -10.56
N THR A 216 -3.63 -0.88 -10.31
CA THR A 216 -4.33 -1.88 -9.47
C THR A 216 -3.44 -2.26 -8.30
N LEU A 217 -3.95 -2.09 -7.08
CA LEU A 217 -3.25 -2.36 -5.83
C LEU A 217 -4.04 -3.39 -5.02
N ALA A 218 -3.36 -4.42 -4.54
CA ALA A 218 -3.91 -5.40 -3.61
C ALA A 218 -3.02 -5.47 -2.36
N ILE A 219 -3.59 -5.18 -1.19
CA ILE A 219 -2.88 -5.19 0.10
C ILE A 219 -3.58 -6.20 1.02
N ASP A 220 -2.96 -7.37 1.15
CA ASP A 220 -3.43 -8.48 1.99
C ASP A 220 -2.52 -8.72 3.21
N GLY A 221 -1.36 -8.05 3.25
CA GLY A 221 -0.36 -8.14 4.30
C GLY A 221 -0.44 -7.05 5.36
N SER A 222 0.65 -6.89 6.11
CA SER A 222 0.80 -5.81 7.10
C SER A 222 1.62 -4.62 6.58
N GLY A 223 2.31 -4.78 5.46
CA GLY A 223 3.09 -3.72 4.81
C GLY A 223 2.20 -2.73 4.05
N GLY A 224 2.66 -1.49 3.93
CA GLY A 224 1.94 -0.39 3.31
C GLY A 224 2.40 -0.10 1.88
N ILE A 225 1.59 0.71 1.19
CA ILE A 225 1.95 1.28 -0.11
C ILE A 225 1.89 2.80 -0.02
N SER A 226 2.98 3.45 -0.44
CA SER A 226 3.05 4.89 -0.67
C SER A 226 3.27 5.18 -2.15
N LEU A 227 2.32 5.84 -2.79
CA LEU A 227 2.40 6.23 -4.20
C LEU A 227 2.30 7.74 -4.33
N ARG A 228 3.11 8.32 -5.21
CA ARG A 228 2.95 9.71 -5.64
C ARG A 228 2.76 9.81 -7.15
N GLY A 229 1.68 10.44 -7.58
CA GLY A 229 1.49 10.85 -8.97
C GLY A 229 0.13 10.54 -9.56
N VAL A 230 0.06 10.54 -10.90
CA VAL A 230 -1.17 10.56 -11.68
C VAL A 230 -1.54 9.17 -12.18
N THR A 231 -2.79 8.77 -11.99
CA THR A 231 -3.39 7.61 -12.65
C THR A 231 -4.78 7.96 -13.14
N LYS A 232 -5.18 7.54 -14.34
CA LYS A 232 -6.57 7.75 -14.81
C LYS A 232 -7.57 6.82 -14.11
N ASN A 233 -7.17 5.60 -13.83
CA ASN A 233 -8.00 4.60 -13.17
C ASN A 233 -7.23 3.99 -11.99
N LEU A 234 -7.72 4.21 -10.78
CA LEU A 234 -7.18 3.63 -9.57
C LEU A 234 -8.13 2.58 -9.03
N GLU A 235 -7.65 1.36 -8.87
CA GLU A 235 -8.37 0.27 -8.23
C GLU A 235 -7.55 -0.24 -7.04
N VAL A 236 -8.20 -0.30 -5.87
CA VAL A 236 -7.58 -0.70 -4.61
C VAL A 236 -8.46 -1.76 -3.95
N GLU A 237 -7.84 -2.87 -3.59
CA GLU A 237 -8.39 -3.88 -2.70
C GLU A 237 -7.49 -4.02 -1.48
N MET A 238 -8.05 -3.80 -0.29
CA MET A 238 -7.31 -3.84 0.96
C MET A 238 -8.03 -4.73 1.97
N SER A 239 -7.45 -5.90 2.23
CA SER A 239 -7.95 -6.87 3.20
C SER A 239 -7.01 -7.01 4.41
N GLY A 240 -5.75 -6.61 4.25
CA GLY A 240 -4.72 -6.62 5.28
C GLY A 240 -4.81 -5.45 6.26
N SER A 241 -3.80 -5.36 7.14
CA SER A 241 -3.66 -4.29 8.13
C SER A 241 -2.68 -3.20 7.72
N GLY A 242 -2.08 -3.32 6.54
CA GLY A 242 -1.19 -2.30 6.00
C GLY A 242 -1.93 -1.06 5.54
N ASP A 243 -1.21 0.07 5.49
CA ASP A 243 -1.78 1.37 5.13
C ASP A 243 -1.53 1.70 3.65
N LEU A 244 -2.46 2.44 3.06
CA LEU A 244 -2.32 3.00 1.72
C LEU A 244 -2.29 4.52 1.78
N SER A 245 -1.22 5.10 1.22
CA SER A 245 -1.12 6.53 0.97
C SER A 245 -0.95 6.79 -0.53
N VAL A 246 -1.89 7.52 -1.13
CA VAL A 246 -1.79 7.97 -2.53
C VAL A 246 -1.85 9.47 -2.59
N ASP A 247 -0.72 10.07 -2.95
CA ASP A 247 -0.58 11.51 -3.07
C ASP A 247 -0.64 12.00 -4.52
N GLU A 248 -1.26 13.18 -4.70
CA GLU A 248 -1.37 13.90 -5.97
C GLU A 248 -2.10 13.12 -7.09
N VAL A 249 -3.08 12.29 -6.73
CA VAL A 249 -3.88 11.54 -7.71
C VAL A 249 -4.63 12.48 -8.65
N GLN A 250 -4.69 12.14 -9.94
CA GLN A 250 -5.52 12.84 -10.94
C GLN A 250 -6.28 11.80 -11.76
N ALA A 251 -7.39 11.31 -11.21
CA ALA A 251 -8.12 10.17 -11.74
C ALA A 251 -9.44 10.54 -12.42
N GLU A 252 -9.79 9.78 -13.45
CA GLU A 252 -11.16 9.76 -13.97
C GLU A 252 -12.05 8.88 -13.10
N LYS A 253 -11.49 7.78 -12.58
CA LYS A 253 -12.21 6.85 -11.71
C LYS A 253 -11.29 6.31 -10.62
N THR A 254 -11.79 6.33 -9.39
CA THR A 254 -11.16 5.71 -8.23
C THR A 254 -12.13 4.71 -7.61
N THR A 255 -11.72 3.45 -7.50
CA THR A 255 -12.49 2.38 -6.85
C THR A 255 -11.67 1.80 -5.71
N ILE A 256 -12.23 1.78 -4.50
CA ILE A 256 -11.55 1.33 -3.29
C ILE A 256 -12.48 0.40 -2.54
N SER A 257 -11.96 -0.77 -2.17
CA SER A 257 -12.64 -1.74 -1.31
C SER A 257 -11.75 -2.05 -0.11
N VAL A 258 -12.21 -1.72 1.09
CA VAL A 258 -11.50 -1.95 2.36
C VAL A 258 -12.30 -2.92 3.23
N SER A 259 -11.75 -4.08 3.49
CA SER A 259 -12.31 -5.08 4.41
C SER A 259 -11.43 -5.33 5.63
N GLY A 260 -10.16 -4.92 5.59
CA GLY A 260 -9.22 -5.01 6.70
C GLY A 260 -9.25 -3.82 7.67
N PRO A 261 -8.38 -3.81 8.69
CA PRO A 261 -8.25 -2.72 9.64
C PRO A 261 -7.30 -1.58 9.21
N GLY A 262 -6.62 -1.69 8.06
CA GLY A 262 -5.65 -0.69 7.59
C GLY A 262 -6.28 0.66 7.21
N GLU A 263 -5.46 1.71 7.13
CA GLU A 263 -5.90 3.07 6.79
C GLU A 263 -5.68 3.40 5.31
N VAL A 264 -6.59 4.19 4.72
CA VAL A 264 -6.41 4.74 3.37
C VAL A 264 -6.41 6.27 3.41
N SER A 265 -5.31 6.90 3.01
CA SER A 265 -5.19 8.35 2.84
C SER A 265 -5.01 8.73 1.37
N LEU A 266 -5.83 9.67 0.89
CA LEU A 266 -5.82 10.12 -0.50
C LEU A 266 -5.73 11.64 -0.62
N SER A 267 -4.89 12.12 -1.55
CA SER A 267 -4.85 13.52 -1.94
C SER A 267 -4.84 13.71 -3.46
N GLY A 268 -5.41 14.82 -3.94
CA GLY A 268 -5.49 15.15 -5.36
C GLY A 268 -6.91 15.40 -5.87
N GLU A 269 -7.26 14.85 -7.03
CA GLU A 269 -8.57 15.00 -7.68
C GLU A 269 -9.03 13.69 -8.36
N THR A 270 -10.31 13.35 -8.21
CA THR A 270 -10.96 12.27 -8.95
C THR A 270 -12.33 12.68 -9.46
N LYS A 271 -12.65 12.36 -10.72
CA LYS A 271 -13.97 12.69 -11.30
C LYS A 271 -15.09 11.80 -10.73
N ALA A 272 -14.79 10.54 -10.45
CA ALA A 272 -15.75 9.57 -9.91
C ALA A 272 -15.10 8.67 -8.86
N LEU A 273 -15.60 8.73 -7.63
CA LEU A 273 -15.18 7.88 -6.53
C LEU A 273 -16.22 6.79 -6.24
N LYS A 274 -15.77 5.55 -6.14
CA LYS A 274 -16.53 4.42 -5.60
C LYS A 274 -15.80 3.84 -4.41
N LEU A 275 -16.35 4.02 -3.23
CA LEU A 275 -15.76 3.54 -1.98
C LEU A 275 -16.67 2.49 -1.36
N ARG A 276 -16.08 1.35 -0.97
CA ARG A 276 -16.72 0.34 -0.14
C ARG A 276 -15.86 0.04 1.07
N VAL A 277 -16.44 0.15 2.25
CA VAL A 277 -15.76 -0.18 3.50
C VAL A 277 -16.63 -1.13 4.30
N SER A 278 -16.07 -2.29 4.65
CA SER A 278 -16.68 -3.27 5.55
C SER A 278 -15.79 -3.61 6.74
N GLY A 279 -14.51 -3.23 6.69
CA GLY A 279 -13.55 -3.39 7.78
C GLY A 279 -13.63 -2.26 8.80
N SER A 280 -12.73 -2.30 9.79
CA SER A 280 -12.58 -1.23 10.79
C SER A 280 -11.58 -0.15 10.38
N GLY A 281 -10.97 -0.27 9.20
CA GLY A 281 -10.00 0.67 8.67
C GLY A 281 -10.64 1.98 8.22
N SER A 282 -10.02 3.10 8.57
CA SER A 282 -10.52 4.45 8.27
C SER A 282 -10.10 4.92 6.87
N VAL A 283 -10.87 5.84 6.30
CA VAL A 283 -10.56 6.47 5.01
C VAL A 283 -10.51 7.98 5.14
N ASP A 284 -9.32 8.55 5.00
CA ASP A 284 -9.07 9.99 4.94
C ASP A 284 -8.95 10.45 3.48
N ALA A 285 -10.02 11.07 2.97
CA ALA A 285 -10.05 11.75 1.69
C ALA A 285 -10.19 13.28 1.88
N SER A 286 -9.75 13.81 3.02
CA SER A 286 -9.81 15.25 3.34
C SER A 286 -8.95 16.14 2.43
N ARG A 287 -7.99 15.55 1.70
CA ARG A 287 -7.15 16.23 0.71
C ARG A 287 -7.51 15.86 -0.73
N LEU A 288 -8.62 15.14 -0.93
CA LEU A 288 -9.10 14.70 -2.23
C LEU A 288 -10.29 15.54 -2.68
N LYS A 289 -10.21 16.10 -3.89
CA LYS A 289 -11.35 16.70 -4.58
C LYS A 289 -12.10 15.62 -5.34
N VAL A 290 -13.40 15.51 -5.10
CA VAL A 290 -14.24 14.48 -5.70
C VAL A 290 -15.32 15.14 -6.57
N GLY A 291 -15.51 14.61 -7.78
CA GLY A 291 -16.68 14.86 -8.59
C GLY A 291 -17.89 14.10 -8.03
N ASP A 292 -18.29 13.02 -8.70
CA ASP A 292 -19.34 12.13 -8.22
C ASP A 292 -18.79 11.13 -7.19
N ALA A 293 -19.57 10.84 -6.15
CA ALA A 293 -19.19 9.92 -5.07
C ALA A 293 -20.28 8.88 -4.80
N GLU A 294 -19.91 7.60 -4.83
CA GLU A 294 -20.70 6.46 -4.36
C GLU A 294 -19.98 5.83 -3.17
N ILE A 295 -20.52 6.04 -1.96
CA ILE A 295 -19.92 5.61 -0.69
C ILE A 295 -20.81 4.53 -0.08
N ARG A 296 -20.23 3.37 0.22
CA ARG A 296 -20.88 2.34 1.02
C ARG A 296 -20.06 1.99 2.25
N ASN A 297 -20.66 2.10 3.42
CA ASN A 297 -20.04 1.71 4.69
C ASN A 297 -20.92 0.69 5.43
N SER A 298 -20.39 -0.49 5.65
CA SER A 298 -21.01 -1.50 6.53
C SER A 298 -20.12 -1.85 7.73
N GLY A 299 -18.94 -1.21 7.85
CA GLY A 299 -17.98 -1.43 8.94
C GLY A 299 -18.08 -0.36 10.02
N PRO A 300 -17.29 -0.48 11.10
CA PRO A 300 -17.18 0.55 12.13
C PRO A 300 -16.27 1.72 11.73
N ALA A 301 -15.85 1.80 10.46
CA ALA A 301 -14.88 2.75 9.95
C ALA A 301 -15.42 4.18 9.81
N ASP A 302 -14.61 5.15 10.21
CA ASP A 302 -14.86 6.57 10.00
C ASP A 302 -14.35 7.02 8.61
N LEU A 303 -15.17 7.82 7.93
CA LEU A 303 -14.89 8.29 6.56
C LEU A 303 -14.94 9.82 6.51
N GLN A 304 -13.87 10.44 6.01
CA GLN A 304 -13.76 11.91 5.94
C GLN A 304 -13.53 12.43 4.53
N PHE A 305 -14.30 13.43 4.11
CA PHE A 305 -14.21 14.07 2.80
C PHE A 305 -14.29 15.59 2.91
N LYS A 306 -13.40 16.32 2.22
CA LYS A 306 -13.37 17.79 2.30
C LYS A 306 -13.93 18.53 1.08
N LEU A 307 -14.07 17.86 -0.05
CA LEU A 307 -14.64 18.53 -1.22
C LEU A 307 -15.28 17.53 -2.16
N ILE A 308 -16.61 17.44 -2.13
CA ILE A 308 -17.39 16.72 -3.12
C ILE A 308 -18.28 17.71 -3.88
N SER A 309 -18.17 17.71 -5.21
CA SER A 309 -18.82 18.73 -6.08
C SER A 309 -19.90 18.17 -7.00
N GLY A 310 -19.95 16.85 -7.19
CA GLY A 310 -20.90 16.15 -8.05
C GLY A 310 -22.12 15.62 -7.29
N ASN A 311 -22.66 14.50 -7.78
CA ASN A 311 -23.70 13.75 -7.10
C ASN A 311 -23.09 12.89 -6.00
N VAL A 312 -23.82 12.75 -4.89
CA VAL A 312 -23.38 11.99 -3.72
C VAL A 312 -24.43 10.94 -3.41
N SER A 313 -24.00 9.69 -3.34
CA SER A 313 -24.80 8.57 -2.83
C SER A 313 -24.08 7.97 -1.64
N ILE A 314 -24.73 7.95 -0.48
CA ILE A 314 -24.20 7.35 0.76
C ILE A 314 -25.17 6.26 1.19
N ASP A 315 -24.70 5.01 1.22
CA ASP A 315 -25.39 3.90 1.86
C ASP A 315 -24.57 3.47 3.09
N THR A 316 -25.10 3.63 4.30
CA THR A 316 -24.43 3.20 5.53
C THR A 316 -25.30 2.30 6.38
N SER A 317 -24.76 1.15 6.76
CA SER A 317 -25.32 0.25 7.77
C SER A 317 -24.34 -0.01 8.93
N GLY A 318 -23.12 0.52 8.82
CA GLY A 318 -22.07 0.43 9.82
C GLY A 318 -22.26 1.38 11.00
N SER A 319 -21.38 1.26 11.99
CA SER A 319 -21.36 2.13 13.17
C SER A 319 -20.41 3.31 13.08
N GLY A 320 -19.58 3.36 12.04
CA GLY A 320 -18.64 4.47 11.85
C GLY A 320 -19.31 5.70 11.26
N ASP A 321 -18.74 6.86 11.57
CA ASP A 321 -19.28 8.15 11.19
C ASP A 321 -18.79 8.57 9.80
N ILE A 322 -19.62 9.35 9.10
CA ILE A 322 -19.28 9.90 7.79
C ILE A 322 -19.34 11.42 7.86
N GLU A 323 -18.23 12.08 7.57
CA GLU A 323 -18.14 13.54 7.51
C GLU A 323 -17.78 13.99 6.09
N ALA A 324 -18.58 14.89 5.52
CA ALA A 324 -18.32 15.40 4.16
C ALA A 324 -18.66 16.89 3.96
N ASP A 325 -17.70 17.62 3.41
CA ASP A 325 -17.89 18.98 2.90
C ASP A 325 -18.30 18.96 1.42
N LEU A 326 -19.45 19.59 1.12
CA LEU A 326 -20.06 19.60 -0.21
C LEU A 326 -19.99 20.99 -0.86
N ALA A 327 -19.60 21.02 -2.13
CA ALA A 327 -19.52 22.25 -2.93
C ALA A 327 -20.41 22.17 -4.17
N MET A 328 -21.65 22.64 -4.00
CA MET A 328 -22.71 22.70 -5.02
C MET A 328 -23.14 21.32 -5.52
N ALA A 329 -23.16 20.34 -4.62
CA ALA A 329 -23.64 19.00 -4.92
C ALA A 329 -25.08 19.06 -5.49
N LYS A 330 -25.30 18.41 -6.63
CA LYS A 330 -26.57 18.50 -7.36
C LYS A 330 -27.65 17.66 -6.69
N ILE A 331 -27.31 16.42 -6.38
CA ILE A 331 -28.19 15.44 -5.74
C ILE A 331 -27.37 14.76 -4.65
N ILE A 332 -27.95 14.69 -3.46
CA ILE A 332 -27.40 13.99 -2.31
C ILE A 332 -28.46 12.97 -1.91
N ASP A 333 -28.16 11.69 -2.10
CA ASP A 333 -29.02 10.57 -1.74
C ASP A 333 -28.37 9.80 -0.57
N ILE A 334 -29.12 9.65 0.52
CA ILE A 334 -28.64 9.01 1.75
C ILE A 334 -29.60 7.91 2.18
N ASN A 335 -29.06 6.72 2.40
CA ASN A 335 -29.71 5.65 3.14
C ASN A 335 -28.85 5.30 4.36
N SER A 336 -29.38 5.52 5.55
CA SER A 336 -28.71 5.17 6.81
C SER A 336 -29.54 4.17 7.61
N ASP A 337 -29.06 2.93 7.67
CA ASP A 337 -29.65 1.83 8.44
C ASP A 337 -28.86 1.53 9.72
N GLY A 338 -27.65 2.10 9.85
CA GLY A 338 -26.73 1.84 10.95
C GLY A 338 -26.86 2.80 12.13
N PRO A 339 -26.10 2.56 13.21
CA PRO A 339 -26.01 3.48 14.34
C PRO A 339 -25.03 4.65 14.12
N GLY A 340 -24.22 4.62 13.06
CA GLY A 340 -23.27 5.70 12.73
C GLY A 340 -23.97 6.97 12.22
N SER A 341 -23.40 8.12 12.54
CA SER A 341 -23.94 9.44 12.18
C SER A 341 -23.34 9.95 10.88
N ILE A 342 -24.10 10.80 10.19
CA ILE A 342 -23.65 11.46 8.96
C ILE A 342 -23.66 12.96 9.20
N THR A 343 -22.52 13.60 9.00
CA THR A 343 -22.35 15.05 9.12
C THR A 343 -21.99 15.63 7.77
N LEU A 344 -22.79 16.60 7.30
CA LEU A 344 -22.59 17.26 6.02
C LEU A 344 -22.51 18.78 6.19
N HIS A 345 -21.54 19.39 5.52
CA HIS A 345 -21.36 20.85 5.49
C HIS A 345 -21.35 21.40 4.06
N GLY A 346 -21.52 22.72 3.93
CA GLY A 346 -21.31 23.45 2.67
C GLY A 346 -22.61 23.83 1.96
N ASN A 347 -22.73 23.52 0.67
CA ASN A 347 -23.95 23.81 -0.07
C ASN A 347 -24.32 22.74 -1.11
N GLY A 348 -25.62 22.58 -1.33
CA GLY A 348 -26.17 21.62 -2.29
C GLY A 348 -27.54 22.04 -2.80
N LYS A 349 -28.03 21.37 -3.84
CA LYS A 349 -29.37 21.66 -4.38
C LYS A 349 -30.44 20.80 -3.73
N LYS A 350 -30.32 19.49 -3.84
CA LYS A 350 -31.34 18.54 -3.40
C LYS A 350 -30.76 17.46 -2.50
N LEU A 351 -31.37 17.28 -1.34
CA LEU A 351 -31.13 16.16 -0.42
C LEU A 351 -32.35 15.23 -0.40
N ASN A 352 -32.15 13.93 -0.59
CA ASN A 352 -33.10 12.88 -0.23
C ASN A 352 -32.44 11.98 0.82
N ALA A 353 -33.03 11.88 2.01
CA ALA A 353 -32.47 11.08 3.10
C ALA A 353 -33.52 10.13 3.70
N ASN A 354 -33.16 8.85 3.80
CA ASN A 354 -33.90 7.84 4.54
C ASN A 354 -33.07 7.38 5.73
N LEU A 355 -33.53 7.67 6.94
CA LEU A 355 -32.86 7.27 8.19
C LEU A 355 -33.70 6.21 8.89
N ASN A 356 -33.26 4.96 8.82
CA ASN A 356 -33.91 3.81 9.43
C ASN A 356 -33.19 3.34 10.70
N GLY A 357 -31.89 3.64 10.81
CA GLY A 357 -31.04 3.32 11.96
C GLY A 357 -31.19 4.29 13.14
N SER A 358 -30.32 4.12 14.13
CA SER A 358 -30.25 5.00 15.31
C SER A 358 -29.29 6.18 15.16
N GLY A 359 -28.52 6.24 14.08
CA GLY A 359 -27.61 7.35 13.82
C GLY A 359 -28.35 8.60 13.34
N ASP A 360 -27.71 9.75 13.57
CA ASP A 360 -28.26 11.05 13.24
C ASP A 360 -27.75 11.58 11.90
N LEU A 361 -28.51 12.49 11.29
CA LEU A 361 -28.06 13.30 10.17
C LEU A 361 -27.87 14.75 10.63
N HIS A 362 -26.63 15.23 10.63
CA HIS A 362 -26.28 16.61 10.94
C HIS A 362 -25.94 17.36 9.65
N ALA A 363 -26.90 18.10 9.11
CA ALA A 363 -26.77 18.93 7.91
C ALA A 363 -27.23 20.38 8.16
N ASN A 364 -27.09 20.87 9.41
CA ASN A 364 -27.37 22.26 9.79
C ASN A 364 -26.44 23.26 9.07
N ASP A 365 -25.22 22.84 8.75
CA ASP A 365 -24.23 23.67 8.09
C ASP A 365 -24.16 23.42 6.57
N LEU A 366 -25.10 22.64 6.03
CA LEU A 366 -25.28 22.38 4.61
C LEU A 366 -26.49 23.16 4.09
N VAL A 367 -26.25 24.23 3.31
CA VAL A 367 -27.34 25.04 2.75
C VAL A 367 -27.92 24.37 1.50
N LEU A 368 -29.18 23.94 1.60
CA LEU A 368 -29.92 23.22 0.55
C LEU A 368 -31.00 24.09 -0.11
N GLU A 369 -31.32 23.83 -1.37
CA GLU A 369 -32.52 24.41 -2.02
C GLU A 369 -33.78 23.58 -1.72
N LEU A 370 -33.63 22.26 -1.65
CA LEU A 370 -34.69 21.31 -1.36
C LEU A 370 -34.15 20.17 -0.49
N ALA A 371 -34.93 19.77 0.51
CA ALA A 371 -34.67 18.57 1.29
C ALA A 371 -35.95 17.73 1.41
N SER A 372 -35.81 16.43 1.18
CA SER A 372 -36.83 15.42 1.49
C SER A 372 -36.19 14.43 2.46
N VAL A 373 -36.69 14.39 3.68
CA VAL A 373 -36.13 13.56 4.74
C VAL A 373 -37.23 12.69 5.32
N LYS A 374 -36.94 11.40 5.46
CA LYS A 374 -37.80 10.42 6.11
C LYS A 374 -37.01 9.75 7.24
N VAL A 375 -37.48 9.90 8.47
CA VAL A 375 -36.92 9.26 9.65
C VAL A 375 -37.88 8.17 10.11
N ASN A 376 -37.43 6.92 10.12
CA ASN A 376 -38.16 5.77 10.64
C ASN A 376 -37.53 5.23 11.93
N GLY A 377 -36.22 5.44 12.11
CA GLY A 377 -35.45 4.99 13.26
C GLY A 377 -35.58 5.88 14.51
N PRO A 378 -34.80 5.61 15.57
CA PRO A 378 -34.76 6.44 16.78
C PRO A 378 -33.88 7.69 16.67
N GLY A 379 -33.06 7.82 15.64
CA GLY A 379 -32.26 9.03 15.41
C GLY A 379 -33.09 10.23 14.94
N GLU A 380 -32.40 11.34 14.71
CA GLU A 380 -32.94 12.61 14.25
C GLU A 380 -32.18 13.13 13.04
N ALA A 381 -32.83 13.98 12.25
CA ALA A 381 -32.21 14.69 11.13
C ALA A 381 -32.33 16.19 11.34
N THR A 382 -31.22 16.91 11.24
CA THR A 382 -31.20 18.38 11.22
C THR A 382 -30.73 18.84 9.84
N VAL A 383 -31.56 19.59 9.12
CA VAL A 383 -31.27 20.04 7.75
C VAL A 383 -31.47 21.54 7.60
N ASN A 384 -30.67 22.20 6.76
CA ASN A 384 -30.77 23.65 6.52
C ASN A 384 -31.22 23.95 5.08
N VAL A 385 -32.44 24.49 4.93
CA VAL A 385 -33.08 24.72 3.62
C VAL A 385 -33.27 26.22 3.38
N LYS A 386 -32.92 26.73 2.19
CA LYS A 386 -33.15 28.12 1.79
C LYS A 386 -34.64 28.45 1.85
N ALA A 387 -34.98 29.62 2.38
CA ALA A 387 -36.36 30.11 2.32
C ALA A 387 -36.79 30.27 0.85
N ALA A 388 -37.97 29.74 0.51
CA ALA A 388 -38.56 29.99 -0.80
C ALA A 388 -38.77 31.51 -0.94
N GLY A 389 -38.25 32.11 -2.02
CA GLY A 389 -38.44 33.52 -2.33
C GLY A 389 -39.91 33.83 -2.63
N GLY A 390 -40.72 34.00 -1.59
CA GLY A 390 -42.10 34.47 -1.65
C GLY A 390 -42.14 35.96 -1.36
N ASN A 391 -42.83 36.72 -2.21
CA ASN A 391 -43.11 38.15 -2.01
C ASN A 391 -43.58 38.40 -0.57
N SER A 392 -42.85 39.26 0.13
CA SER A 392 -43.13 39.68 1.51
C SER A 392 -44.44 40.47 1.58
N SER A 393 -45.48 39.88 2.16
CA SER A 393 -46.62 40.64 2.69
C SER A 393 -47.23 40.06 3.97
N GLU A 394 -46.55 39.14 4.64
CA GLU A 394 -46.87 38.76 6.01
C GLU A 394 -45.60 38.79 6.84
N GLU A 395 -45.77 39.14 8.11
CA GLU A 395 -44.79 39.45 9.15
C GLU A 395 -43.78 38.30 9.38
N SER A 396 -42.90 38.11 8.39
CA SER A 396 -41.83 37.13 8.39
C SER A 396 -40.57 37.80 8.93
N THR A 397 -40.08 37.30 10.06
CA THR A 397 -38.77 37.65 10.64
C THR A 397 -37.59 37.20 9.77
N ILE A 398 -37.84 36.61 8.58
CA ILE A 398 -36.80 36.07 7.71
C ILE A 398 -36.30 37.17 6.77
N LYS A 399 -35.31 37.94 7.24
CA LYS A 399 -34.44 38.72 6.36
C LYS A 399 -33.35 37.80 5.80
N ASN A 400 -33.45 37.41 4.53
CA ASN A 400 -32.40 36.74 3.74
C ASN A 400 -31.72 35.52 4.41
N GLY A 401 -32.49 34.55 4.87
CA GLY A 401 -31.95 33.40 5.63
C GLY A 401 -32.38 32.04 5.08
N SER A 402 -31.50 31.05 5.23
CA SER A 402 -31.89 29.64 5.24
C SER A 402 -32.52 29.29 6.60
N ARG A 403 -33.32 28.23 6.67
CA ARG A 403 -33.99 27.75 7.87
C ARG A 403 -33.46 26.36 8.22
N VAL A 404 -32.99 26.21 9.45
CA VAL A 404 -32.67 24.91 10.04
C VAL A 404 -33.97 24.27 10.52
N ILE A 405 -34.18 23.00 10.16
CA ILE A 405 -35.34 22.19 10.50
C ILE A 405 -34.85 20.90 11.13
N THR A 406 -35.39 20.53 12.29
CA THR A 406 -35.14 19.22 12.91
C THR A 406 -36.33 18.29 12.69
N ILE A 407 -36.06 17.05 12.30
CA ILE A 407 -37.05 16.03 11.92
C ILE A 407 -36.74 14.75 12.69
N ASP A 408 -37.75 14.19 13.37
CA ASP A 408 -37.70 12.88 14.02
C ASP A 408 -38.72 11.93 13.36
N ARG A 409 -38.91 10.74 13.96
CA ARG A 409 -39.90 9.77 13.51
C ARG A 409 -41.37 10.24 13.57
N ASN A 410 -41.66 11.29 14.33
CA ASN A 410 -42.99 11.86 14.49
C ASN A 410 -43.23 13.06 13.56
N GLY A 411 -42.19 13.57 12.89
CA GLY A 411 -42.26 14.65 11.91
C GLY A 411 -41.31 15.80 12.24
N VAL A 412 -41.69 17.03 11.85
CA VAL A 412 -40.89 18.23 12.14
C VAL A 412 -41.01 18.61 13.61
N VAL A 413 -39.87 18.70 14.29
CA VAL A 413 -39.76 19.00 15.73
C VAL A 413 -39.51 20.50 15.98
N LYS A 414 -38.63 21.13 15.18
CA LYS A 414 -38.20 22.54 15.35
C LYS A 414 -37.93 23.21 14.00
#